data_AF-A0A7J0AFP7-F1
#
_entry.id   AF-A0A7J0AFP7-F1
#
_cell.length_a   1.000
_cell.length_b   1.000
_cell.length_c   1.000
_cell.angle_alpha   90.00
_cell.angle_beta   90.00
_cell.angle_gamma   90.00
#
_symmetry.space_group_name_H-M   'P 1'
#
loop_
_entity.id
_entity.type
_entity.pdbx_description
1 polymer ?
#
loop_
_entity_poly.entity_id
_entity_poly.type
_entity_poly.pdbx_seq_one_letter_code
_entity_poly.pdbx_strand_id
1 'polypeptide(L)'
;MQNHTLMTEDDIKELRRDPDGLHTYEYLANHIGECEPSDIELLIDNMERVDLSGQFMASAARYLNAIDSEGYSPAIRRLVAATIDKDREHRYLPDLLQGLYGTDYKEHATELCASDDNFRRIYKRLFPSSTI
;
A
#
# COMPACT_ATOMS: atom_id res chain seq x y z
N MET A 1 13.22 -1.97 27.28
CA MET A 1 11.91 -2.47 26.83
C MET A 1 12.21 -3.57 25.83
N GLN A 2 11.71 -4.78 26.05
CA GLN A 2 11.87 -5.87 25.10
C GLN A 2 10.95 -5.57 23.92
N ASN A 3 11.50 -5.36 22.72
CA ASN A 3 10.71 -5.29 21.49
C ASN A 3 10.10 -6.68 21.29
N HIS A 4 8.78 -6.80 21.47
CA HIS A 4 8.06 -8.04 21.22
C HIS A 4 7.49 -7.96 19.82
N THR A 5 8.22 -8.49 18.85
CA THR A 5 7.73 -8.79 17.50
C THR A 5 6.57 -9.78 17.64
N LEU A 6 5.38 -9.47 17.10
CA LEU A 6 4.24 -10.39 17.11
C LEU A 6 4.55 -11.63 16.27
N MET A 7 5.21 -11.42 15.13
CA MET A 7 5.52 -12.46 14.15
C MET A 7 6.53 -13.46 14.71
N THR A 8 6.13 -14.73 14.79
CA THR A 8 7.03 -15.82 15.16
C THR A 8 7.95 -16.19 13.98
N GLU A 9 9.03 -16.92 14.27
CA GLU A 9 9.89 -17.44 13.19
C GLU A 9 9.14 -18.35 12.22
N ASP A 10 8.11 -19.05 12.69
CA ASP A 10 7.32 -19.95 11.86
C ASP A 10 6.35 -19.17 10.97
N ASP A 11 5.72 -18.10 11.47
CA ASP A 11 4.93 -17.17 10.65
C ASP A 11 5.77 -16.62 9.50
N ILE A 12 7.00 -16.16 9.81
CA ILE A 12 7.92 -15.62 8.80
C ILE A 12 8.28 -16.69 7.74
N LYS A 13 8.50 -17.95 8.16
CA LYS A 13 8.79 -19.05 7.22
C LYS A 13 7.60 -19.35 6.32
N GLU A 14 6.38 -19.31 6.84
CA GLU A 14 5.15 -19.54 6.07
C GLU A 14 4.91 -18.41 5.08
N LEU A 15 5.00 -17.15 5.52
CA LEU A 15 4.81 -15.98 4.67
C LEU A 15 5.85 -15.91 3.54
N ARG A 16 7.09 -16.38 3.78
CA ARG A 16 8.09 -16.49 2.70
C ARG A 16 7.68 -17.44 1.57
N ARG A 17 6.78 -18.38 1.83
CA ARG A 17 6.23 -19.32 0.85
C ARG A 17 4.98 -18.79 0.15
N ASP A 18 4.50 -17.60 0.51
CA ASP A 18 3.42 -16.91 -0.17
C ASP A 18 3.75 -16.76 -1.67
N PRO A 19 2.95 -17.35 -2.58
CA PRO A 19 3.24 -17.32 -4.00
C PRO A 19 2.92 -15.98 -4.66
N ASP A 20 1.97 -15.21 -4.11
CA ASP A 20 1.35 -14.08 -4.82
C ASP A 20 1.02 -12.86 -3.95
N GLY A 21 1.22 -12.94 -2.64
CA GLY A 21 1.00 -11.85 -1.70
C GLY A 21 -0.34 -11.92 -0.97
N LEU A 22 -1.23 -12.84 -1.33
CA LEU A 22 -2.54 -12.98 -0.69
C LEU A 22 -2.39 -13.33 0.79
N HIS A 23 -1.56 -14.32 1.11
CA HIS A 23 -1.39 -14.77 2.49
C HIS A 23 -0.77 -13.68 3.37
N THR A 24 0.16 -12.90 2.81
CA THR A 24 0.77 -11.77 3.50
C THR A 24 -0.25 -10.67 3.77
N TYR A 25 -1.13 -10.39 2.80
CA TYR A 25 -2.21 -9.42 2.98
C TYR A 25 -3.23 -9.88 4.02
N GLU A 26 -3.64 -11.14 3.99
CA GLU A 26 -4.55 -11.72 4.97
C GLU A 26 -3.94 -11.68 6.37
N TYR A 27 -2.65 -12.01 6.52
CA TYR A 27 -1.96 -11.91 7.80
C TYR A 27 -1.97 -10.47 8.31
N LEU A 28 -1.59 -9.50 7.48
CA LEU A 28 -1.65 -8.08 7.85
C LEU A 28 -3.07 -7.68 8.31
N ALA A 29 -4.10 -8.03 7.53
CA ALA A 29 -5.47 -7.65 7.83
C ALA A 29 -6.02 -8.30 9.12
N ASN A 30 -5.61 -9.53 9.41
CA ASN A 30 -6.07 -10.25 10.60
C ASN A 30 -5.34 -9.80 11.88
N HIS A 31 -4.13 -9.23 11.76
CA HIS A 31 -3.26 -8.94 12.90
C HIS A 31 -2.89 -7.46 13.06
N ILE A 32 -3.45 -6.54 12.24
CA ILE A 32 -3.03 -5.13 12.22
C ILE A 32 -3.10 -4.42 13.58
N GLY A 33 -4.04 -4.79 14.46
CA GLY A 33 -4.16 -4.20 15.80
C GLY A 33 -3.09 -4.68 16.81
N GLU A 34 -2.30 -5.67 16.43
CA GLU A 34 -1.28 -6.32 17.25
C GLU A 34 0.12 -6.18 16.63
N CYS A 35 0.21 -5.89 15.33
CA CYS A 35 1.47 -5.69 14.63
C CYS A 35 2.21 -4.45 15.12
N GLU A 36 3.48 -4.62 15.45
CA GLU A 36 4.40 -3.51 15.65
C GLU A 36 4.83 -2.92 14.28
N PRO A 37 5.36 -1.69 14.23
CA PRO A 37 5.84 -1.10 12.98
C PRO A 37 6.83 -1.98 12.20
N SER A 38 7.71 -2.71 12.91
CA SER A 38 8.65 -3.65 12.29
C SER A 38 7.98 -4.87 11.65
N ASP A 39 6.86 -5.32 12.20
CA ASP A 39 6.08 -6.44 11.64
C ASP A 39 5.46 -6.00 10.32
N ILE A 40 4.89 -4.79 10.28
CA ILE A 40 4.33 -4.19 9.07
C ILE A 40 5.42 -4.02 8.00
N GLU A 41 6.63 -3.59 8.36
CA GLU A 41 7.76 -3.49 7.42
C GLU A 41 8.10 -4.84 6.79
N LEU A 42 8.19 -5.92 7.59
CA LEU A 42 8.46 -7.27 7.09
C LEU A 42 7.36 -7.79 6.16
N LEU A 43 6.10 -7.51 6.47
CA LEU A 43 4.96 -7.86 5.64
C LEU A 43 5.02 -7.12 4.29
N ILE A 44 5.33 -5.82 4.30
CA ILE A 44 5.48 -5.03 3.07
C ILE A 44 6.66 -5.53 2.24
N ASP A 45 7.81 -5.85 2.86
CA ASP A 45 8.97 -6.44 2.17
C ASP A 45 8.57 -7.71 1.40
N ASN A 46 7.75 -8.56 2.05
CA ASN A 46 7.29 -9.78 1.42
C ASN A 46 6.32 -9.50 0.27
N MET A 47 5.33 -8.61 0.44
CA MET A 47 4.42 -8.21 -0.65
C MET A 47 5.17 -7.61 -1.84
N GLU A 48 6.18 -6.77 -1.60
CA GLU A 48 7.04 -6.22 -2.64
C GLU A 48 7.80 -7.31 -3.41
N ARG A 49 8.06 -8.46 -2.79
CA ARG A 49 8.68 -9.60 -3.47
C ARG A 49 7.68 -10.44 -4.27
N VAL A 50 6.49 -10.72 -3.72
CA VAL A 50 5.60 -11.76 -4.25
C VAL A 50 4.37 -11.24 -5.00
N ASP A 51 3.82 -10.08 -4.64
CA ASP A 51 2.70 -9.48 -5.37
C ASP A 51 3.22 -8.82 -6.64
N LEU A 52 3.29 -9.56 -7.73
CA LEU A 52 3.81 -9.05 -9.01
C LEU A 52 2.87 -8.07 -9.71
N SER A 53 1.61 -8.02 -9.29
CA SER A 53 0.56 -7.22 -9.94
C SER A 53 0.36 -5.84 -9.30
N GLY A 54 0.70 -5.69 -8.02
CA GLY A 54 0.34 -4.51 -7.24
C GLY A 54 -1.03 -4.61 -6.55
N GLN A 55 -1.79 -5.69 -6.77
CA GLN A 55 -3.15 -5.88 -6.26
C GLN A 55 -3.24 -5.82 -4.74
N PHE A 56 -2.40 -6.62 -4.07
CA PHE A 56 -2.43 -6.76 -2.63
C PHE A 56 -1.75 -5.58 -1.95
N MET A 57 -0.72 -4.99 -2.57
CA MET A 57 -0.19 -3.72 -2.07
C MET A 57 -1.21 -2.59 -2.18
N ALA A 58 -2.00 -2.52 -3.25
CA ALA A 58 -3.05 -1.51 -3.41
C ALA A 58 -4.17 -1.70 -2.37
N SER A 59 -4.50 -2.95 -2.09
CA SER A 59 -5.52 -3.31 -1.09
C SER A 59 -5.03 -3.00 0.32
N ALA A 60 -3.78 -3.36 0.65
CA ALA A 60 -3.14 -3.03 1.92
C ALA A 60 -3.06 -1.51 2.14
N ALA A 61 -2.67 -0.74 1.11
CA ALA A 61 -2.60 0.72 1.22
C ALA A 61 -3.96 1.35 1.58
N ARG A 62 -5.03 0.94 0.88
CA ARG A 62 -6.39 1.41 1.18
C ARG A 62 -6.86 0.96 2.56
N TYR A 63 -6.55 -0.27 2.93
CA TYR A 63 -6.91 -0.84 4.23
C TYR A 63 -6.27 -0.06 5.38
N LEU A 64 -4.95 0.17 5.34
CA LEU A 64 -4.24 0.93 6.36
C LEU A 64 -4.72 2.39 6.40
N ASN A 65 -4.97 3.01 5.24
CA ASN A 65 -5.51 4.37 5.17
C ASN A 65 -6.88 4.50 5.83
N ALA A 66 -7.73 3.46 5.71
CA ALA A 66 -9.05 3.45 6.33
C ALA A 66 -9.01 3.24 7.85
N ILE A 67 -7.94 2.63 8.38
CA ILE A 67 -7.76 2.40 9.82
C ILE A 67 -7.18 3.65 10.49
N ASP A 68 -6.00 4.07 10.04
CA ASP A 68 -5.27 5.22 10.58
C ASP A 68 -4.27 5.74 9.54
N SER A 69 -4.71 6.73 8.76
CA SER A 69 -3.92 7.32 7.69
C SER A 69 -2.67 8.07 8.18
N GLU A 70 -2.70 8.60 9.40
CA GLU A 70 -1.58 9.31 10.00
C GLU A 70 -0.58 8.32 10.60
N GLY A 71 -1.05 7.37 11.41
CA GLY A 71 -0.23 6.35 12.06
C GLY A 71 0.49 5.44 11.07
N TYR A 72 -0.16 5.05 9.98
CA TYR A 72 0.42 4.18 8.96
C TYR A 72 1.00 4.93 7.76
N SER A 73 1.14 6.25 7.84
CA SER A 73 1.59 7.09 6.73
C SER A 73 2.87 6.58 6.03
N PRO A 74 3.93 6.12 6.73
CA PRO A 74 5.11 5.55 6.07
C PRO A 74 4.81 4.26 5.28
N ALA A 75 4.03 3.35 5.87
CA ALA A 75 3.63 2.09 5.25
C ALA A 75 2.74 2.32 4.02
N ILE A 76 1.73 3.20 4.14
CA ILE A 76 0.83 3.58 3.05
C ILE A 76 1.63 4.16 1.88
N ARG A 77 2.54 5.11 2.13
CA ARG A 77 3.38 5.70 1.08
C ARG A 77 4.19 4.66 0.31
N ARG A 78 4.77 3.69 1.04
CA ARG A 78 5.58 2.62 0.45
C ARG A 78 4.73 1.67 -0.39
N LEU A 79 3.61 1.21 0.14
CA LEU A 79 2.66 0.34 -0.56
C LEU A 79 2.14 0.98 -1.84
N VAL A 80 1.75 2.26 -1.78
CA VAL A 80 1.31 3.03 -2.96
C VAL A 80 2.41 3.12 -4.00
N ALA A 81 3.65 3.46 -3.60
CA ALA A 81 4.78 3.52 -4.52
C ALA A 81 5.04 2.18 -5.21
N ALA A 82 4.96 1.07 -4.47
CA ALA A 82 5.14 -0.26 -5.03
C ALA A 82 3.98 -0.68 -5.96
N THR A 83 2.73 -0.35 -5.62
CA THR A 83 1.58 -0.55 -6.54
C THR A 83 1.79 0.22 -7.84
N ILE A 84 2.20 1.49 -7.77
CA ILE A 84 2.45 2.34 -8.94
C ILE A 84 3.45 1.70 -9.91
N ASP A 85 4.46 1.02 -9.38
CA ASP A 85 5.53 0.42 -10.18
C ASP A 85 5.12 -0.94 -10.80
N LYS A 86 4.18 -1.65 -10.17
CA LYS A 86 3.73 -2.98 -10.60
C LYS A 86 2.42 -3.01 -11.38
N ASP A 87 1.49 -2.10 -11.09
CA ASP A 87 0.20 -1.99 -11.77
C ASP A 87 0.33 -1.29 -13.13
N ARG A 88 0.97 -1.98 -14.07
CA ARG A 88 1.27 -1.47 -15.42
C ARG A 88 0.02 -1.24 -16.28
N GLU A 89 -1.05 -1.96 -15.97
CA GLU A 89 -2.32 -1.88 -16.69
C GLU A 89 -3.31 -0.93 -16.01
N HIS A 90 -2.89 -0.26 -14.93
CA HIS A 90 -3.71 0.68 -14.16
C HIS A 90 -5.02 0.07 -13.66
N ARG A 91 -5.01 -1.23 -13.31
CA ARG A 91 -6.19 -1.96 -12.83
C ARG A 91 -6.62 -1.53 -11.43
N TYR A 92 -5.67 -1.14 -10.59
CA TYR A 92 -5.86 -0.82 -9.18
C TYR A 92 -5.65 0.67 -8.89
N LEU A 93 -4.88 1.38 -9.71
CA LEU A 93 -4.61 2.81 -9.56
C LEU A 93 -5.87 3.70 -9.42
N PRO A 94 -6.96 3.54 -10.21
CA PRO A 94 -8.15 4.37 -10.07
C PRO A 94 -8.85 4.23 -8.72
N ASP A 95 -8.94 3.01 -8.20
CA ASP A 95 -9.59 2.71 -6.92
C ASP A 95 -8.68 3.08 -5.75
N LEU A 96 -7.37 2.85 -5.90
CA LEU A 96 -6.36 3.30 -4.93
C LEU A 96 -6.46 4.81 -4.73
N LEU A 97 -6.48 5.56 -5.84
CA LEU A 97 -6.52 7.01 -5.77
C LEU A 97 -7.80 7.53 -5.10
N GLN A 98 -8.97 6.96 -5.42
CA GLN A 98 -10.22 7.33 -4.73
C GLN A 98 -10.21 6.94 -3.25
N GLY A 99 -9.64 5.78 -2.90
CA GLY A 99 -9.59 5.31 -1.52
C GLY A 99 -8.67 6.10 -0.61
N LEU A 100 -7.67 6.80 -1.18
CA LEU A 100 -6.72 7.61 -0.42
C LEU A 100 -7.07 9.09 -0.39
N TYR A 101 -7.57 9.63 -1.51
CA TYR A 101 -7.72 11.08 -1.70
C TYR A 101 -9.18 11.54 -1.83
N GLY A 102 -10.14 10.66 -1.58
CA GLY A 102 -11.57 10.96 -1.73
C GLY A 102 -12.04 10.83 -3.17
N THR A 103 -13.36 10.79 -3.39
CA THR A 103 -13.94 10.70 -4.75
C THR A 103 -13.89 12.02 -5.52
N ASP A 104 -13.74 13.12 -4.79
CA ASP A 104 -13.63 14.50 -5.23
C ASP A 104 -12.18 14.94 -5.52
N TYR A 105 -11.20 14.02 -5.43
CA TYR A 105 -9.78 14.30 -5.66
C TYR A 105 -9.46 15.11 -6.92
N LYS A 106 -10.30 15.01 -7.97
CA LYS A 106 -10.11 15.72 -9.24
C LYS A 106 -10.24 17.22 -9.08
N GLU A 107 -11.09 17.69 -8.16
CA GLU A 107 -11.30 19.10 -7.86
C GLU A 107 -10.05 19.71 -7.20
N HIS A 108 -9.29 18.89 -6.49
CA HIS A 108 -8.06 19.27 -5.78
C HIS A 108 -6.77 18.81 -6.49
N ALA A 109 -6.87 18.32 -7.74
CA ALA A 109 -5.76 17.64 -8.41
C ALA A 109 -4.50 18.50 -8.53
N THR A 110 -4.62 19.81 -8.78
CA THR A 110 -3.47 20.72 -8.85
C THR A 110 -2.72 20.82 -7.53
N GLU A 111 -3.45 20.96 -6.43
CA GLU A 111 -2.88 21.05 -5.09
C GLU A 111 -2.24 19.72 -4.69
N LEU A 112 -2.96 18.62 -4.88
CA LEU A 112 -2.50 17.26 -4.57
C LEU A 112 -1.26 16.86 -5.40
N CYS A 113 -1.22 17.21 -6.69
CA CYS A 113 -0.04 16.97 -7.53
C CYS A 113 1.20 17.75 -7.06
N ALA A 114 1.00 18.92 -6.44
CA ALA A 114 2.08 19.75 -5.92
C ALA A 114 2.59 19.26 -4.56
N SER A 115 1.71 18.74 -3.71
CA SER A 115 2.02 18.36 -2.32
C SER A 115 2.35 16.87 -2.13
N ASP A 116 1.91 15.99 -3.03
CA ASP A 116 2.07 14.54 -2.90
C ASP A 116 2.65 13.90 -4.18
N ASP A 117 3.86 13.33 -4.06
CA ASP A 117 4.54 12.66 -5.18
C ASP A 117 3.80 11.41 -5.66
N ASN A 118 3.23 10.62 -4.75
CA ASN A 118 2.49 9.42 -5.11
C ASN A 118 1.19 9.78 -5.82
N PHE A 119 0.44 10.78 -5.33
CA PHE A 119 -0.73 11.30 -6.04
C PHE A 119 -0.34 11.72 -7.45
N ARG A 120 0.68 12.57 -7.59
CA ARG A 120 1.16 13.06 -8.89
C ARG A 120 1.55 11.91 -9.83
N ARG A 121 2.24 10.88 -9.33
CA ARG A 121 2.66 9.71 -10.12
C ARG A 121 1.47 8.89 -10.61
N ILE A 122 0.45 8.70 -9.77
CA ILE A 122 -0.78 8.00 -10.18
C ILE A 122 -1.55 8.86 -11.18
N TYR A 123 -1.75 10.13 -10.87
CA TYR A 123 -2.56 11.05 -11.67
C TYR A 123 -2.00 11.18 -13.10
N LYS A 124 -0.68 11.32 -13.26
CA LYS A 124 -0.03 11.36 -14.59
C LYS A 124 -0.18 10.06 -15.39
N ARG A 125 -0.22 8.90 -14.72
CA ARG A 125 -0.44 7.60 -15.37
C ARG A 125 -1.87 7.45 -15.87
N LEU A 126 -2.85 7.90 -15.07
CA LEU A 126 -4.28 7.80 -15.40
C LEU A 126 -4.73 8.89 -16.38
N PHE A 127 -4.10 10.07 -16.35
CA PHE A 127 -4.49 11.25 -17.13
C PHE A 127 -3.28 11.86 -17.86
N PRO A 128 -2.63 11.14 -18.80
CA PRO A 128 -1.38 11.56 -19.43
C PRO A 128 -1.49 12.84 -20.27
N SER A 129 -2.68 13.20 -20.72
CA SER A 129 -2.96 14.43 -21.48
C SER A 129 -3.27 15.64 -20.59
N SER A 130 -3.30 15.48 -19.26
CA SER A 130 -3.54 16.57 -18.35
C SER A 130 -2.33 17.50 -18.29
N THR A 131 -2.55 18.81 -18.33
CA THR A 131 -1.48 19.84 -18.33
C THR A 131 -1.08 20.30 -16.93
N ILE A 132 -1.53 19.59 -15.89
CA ILE A 132 -1.27 19.88 -14.48
C ILE A 132 0.13 19.43 -14.09
#